data_AF-M1SGK9-F1
#
_entry.id   AF-M1SGK9-F1
#
_cell.length_a   1.000
_cell.length_b   1.000
_cell.length_c   1.000
_cell.angle_alpha   90.00
_cell.angle_beta   90.00
_cell.angle_gamma   90.00
#
_symmetry.space_group_name_H-M   'P 1'
#
loop_
_entity.id
_entity.type
_entity.pdbx_description
1 polymer ?
#
loop_
_entity_poly.entity_id
_entity_poly.type
_entity_poly.pdbx_seq_one_letter_code
_entity_poly.pdbx_strand_id
1 'polypeptide(L)'
;MIRHNLVSWPLANYTNYEGDLTEENLYSKLHGVSLSKRKINKTPRYIHADEEQLFELIDALHTNTLNDFTEENKYHEKSCSVESIKDNKALEITIDVDDAKHNDTIKIALANMKVEYKDIESACRKDQSPNLSYERQKNLYRILNSATDEKVQILLLPELSIPVSWLPFMAAHSRRKQVALIFGLEHWVVNDRANNILVEMLPYTSHFKHKFSMLTFRVKNHYAPSEIKMLTSLRLGVSSPVPDEQKYHLIKWKNISFSTYNCFELANIEHRALFRSKLDILFASVWNKDINYYQHITESAARDLHCYVAQSNTSHYGGSCVLQPTSSTISNKIYVKGGENHCILTATLNIYALREAQYRSFRIDSDYIKDNPPGFDYDELLARGGK
;
A
#
# COMPACT_ATOMS: atom_id res chain seq x y z
N MET A 1 -15.04 32.86 -3.56
CA MET A 1 -14.83 31.70 -2.65
C MET A 1 -14.74 30.45 -3.52
N ILE A 2 -13.58 29.80 -3.61
CA ILE A 2 -13.39 28.58 -4.39
C ILE A 2 -14.21 27.46 -3.74
N ARG A 3 -14.89 26.63 -4.54
CA ARG A 3 -15.61 25.46 -4.00
C ARG A 3 -14.57 24.47 -3.46
N HIS A 4 -14.79 23.94 -2.26
CA HIS A 4 -13.79 23.10 -1.59
C HIS A 4 -13.35 21.88 -2.41
N ASN A 5 -14.24 21.31 -3.22
CA ASN A 5 -13.93 20.19 -4.12
C ASN A 5 -12.98 20.54 -5.29
N LEU A 6 -12.63 21.82 -5.46
CA LEU A 6 -11.63 22.28 -6.43
C LEU A 6 -10.25 22.53 -5.78
N VAL A 7 -10.13 22.38 -4.46
CA VAL A 7 -8.85 22.52 -3.76
C VAL A 7 -8.08 21.22 -3.94
N SER A 8 -6.88 21.29 -4.51
CA SER A 8 -6.07 20.11 -4.83
C SER A 8 -5.62 19.35 -3.59
N TRP A 9 -5.31 20.06 -2.50
CA TRP A 9 -4.95 19.49 -1.19
C TRP A 9 -5.94 19.96 -0.12
N PRO A 10 -6.76 19.07 0.48
CA PRO A 10 -7.97 19.44 1.20
C PRO A 10 -7.81 20.42 2.37
N LEU A 11 -6.63 20.49 2.99
CA LEU A 11 -6.37 21.41 4.10
C LEU A 11 -5.64 22.70 3.69
N ALA A 12 -5.21 22.83 2.44
CA ALA A 12 -4.51 24.02 1.96
C ALA A 12 -5.32 25.31 2.14
N ASN A 13 -6.64 25.27 1.91
CA ASN A 13 -7.52 26.43 2.11
C ASN A 13 -7.69 26.84 3.58
N TYR A 14 -7.32 25.97 4.53
CA TYR A 14 -7.29 26.22 5.97
C TYR A 14 -5.97 26.81 6.46
N THR A 15 -4.97 26.97 5.59
CA THR A 15 -3.69 27.63 5.89
C THR A 15 -3.74 29.13 5.63
N ASN A 16 -2.63 29.84 5.85
CA ASN A 16 -2.44 31.22 5.39
C ASN A 16 -1.82 31.33 3.98
N TYR A 17 -1.73 30.23 3.22
CA TYR A 17 -1.25 30.26 1.85
C TYR A 17 -2.19 31.10 0.96
N GLU A 18 -1.64 32.09 0.26
CA GLU A 18 -2.38 33.04 -0.58
C GLU A 18 -2.28 32.74 -2.09
N GLY A 19 -1.54 31.70 -2.48
CA GLY A 19 -1.39 31.30 -3.88
C GLY A 19 -2.58 30.50 -4.42
N ASP A 20 -2.42 29.98 -5.64
CA ASP A 20 -3.48 29.19 -6.31
C ASP A 20 -3.65 27.82 -5.63
N LEU A 21 -4.86 27.59 -5.12
CA LEU A 21 -5.26 26.37 -4.40
C LEU A 21 -5.64 25.22 -5.33
N THR A 22 -5.73 25.49 -6.64
CA THR A 22 -6.06 24.50 -7.67
C THR A 22 -4.82 23.90 -8.32
N GLU A 23 -3.62 24.37 -7.96
CA GLU A 23 -2.36 23.81 -8.44
C GLU A 23 -2.23 22.34 -8.04
N GLU A 24 -1.94 21.47 -9.01
CA GLU A 24 -1.87 20.03 -8.76
C GLU A 24 -0.64 19.64 -7.92
N ASN A 25 0.43 20.43 -7.97
CA ASN A 25 1.65 20.26 -7.18
C ASN A 25 1.68 21.11 -5.90
N LEU A 26 0.52 21.58 -5.42
CA LEU A 26 0.40 22.48 -4.27
C LEU A 26 1.12 21.97 -3.02
N TYR A 27 1.19 20.65 -2.81
CA TYR A 27 1.94 20.04 -1.69
C TYR A 27 3.39 20.53 -1.58
N SER A 28 4.04 20.83 -2.69
CA SER A 28 5.42 21.34 -2.71
C SER A 28 5.58 22.72 -2.06
N LYS A 29 4.47 23.45 -1.88
CA LYS A 29 4.42 24.80 -1.29
C LYS A 29 3.84 24.83 0.12
N LEU A 30 3.44 23.68 0.67
CA LEU A 30 2.79 23.58 1.97
C LEU A 30 3.74 23.19 3.11
N HIS A 31 4.99 22.81 2.80
CA HIS A 31 5.98 22.50 3.83
C HIS A 31 6.19 23.69 4.78
N GLY A 32 6.13 23.44 6.08
CA GLY A 32 6.28 24.45 7.13
C GLY A 32 5.10 25.42 7.25
N VAL A 33 4.02 25.20 6.52
CA VAL A 33 2.81 26.04 6.59
C VAL A 33 1.88 25.48 7.66
N SER A 34 1.51 26.30 8.65
CA SER A 34 0.58 25.88 9.71
C SER A 34 -0.88 26.07 9.33
N LEU A 35 -1.76 25.21 9.85
CA LEU A 35 -3.21 25.41 9.78
C LEU A 35 -3.66 26.61 10.63
N SER A 36 -4.58 27.40 10.11
CA SER A 36 -5.16 28.54 10.80
C SER A 36 -6.27 28.10 11.76
N LYS A 37 -6.03 28.24 13.07
CA LYS A 37 -7.04 27.97 14.12
C LYS A 37 -8.38 28.68 13.86
N ARG A 38 -8.33 29.92 13.36
CA ARG A 38 -9.54 30.68 13.01
C ARG A 38 -10.32 30.02 11.87
N LYS A 39 -9.63 29.51 10.83
CA LYS A 39 -10.28 28.87 9.69
C LYS A 39 -10.84 27.50 10.06
N ILE A 40 -10.09 26.71 10.85
CA ILE A 40 -10.56 25.43 11.40
C ILE A 40 -11.81 25.64 12.24
N ASN A 41 -11.80 26.55 13.22
CA ASN A 41 -12.95 26.78 14.11
C ASN A 41 -14.21 27.30 13.40
N LYS A 42 -14.06 27.85 12.18
CA LYS A 42 -15.16 28.36 11.37
C LYS A 42 -15.51 27.43 10.20
N THR A 43 -14.96 26.22 10.18
CA THR A 43 -15.22 25.26 9.11
C THR A 43 -16.71 24.89 9.08
N PRO A 44 -17.37 24.94 7.91
CA PRO A 44 -18.75 24.46 7.76
C PRO A 44 -18.81 22.94 7.52
N ARG A 45 -17.66 22.28 7.32
CA ARG A 45 -17.56 20.84 7.04
C ARG A 45 -16.73 20.13 8.11
N TYR A 46 -17.03 18.85 8.30
CA TYR A 46 -16.17 17.95 9.04
C TYR A 46 -14.82 17.81 8.31
N ILE A 47 -13.72 17.93 9.06
CA ILE A 47 -12.36 17.65 8.57
C ILE A 47 -12.07 16.18 8.88
N HIS A 48 -11.71 15.42 7.85
CA HIS A 48 -11.48 13.99 8.01
C HIS A 48 -10.05 13.70 8.45
N ALA A 49 -9.86 12.62 9.22
CA ALA A 49 -8.56 12.19 9.73
C ALA A 49 -7.50 12.02 8.62
N ASP A 50 -7.88 11.44 7.48
CA ASP A 50 -6.98 11.26 6.34
C ASP A 50 -6.58 12.59 5.68
N GLU A 51 -7.39 13.65 5.79
CA GLU A 51 -7.03 14.98 5.32
C GLU A 51 -5.96 15.63 6.21
N GLU A 52 -6.04 15.42 7.52
CA GLU A 52 -5.03 15.86 8.49
C GLU A 52 -3.73 15.05 8.32
N GLN A 53 -3.83 13.72 8.19
CA GLN A 53 -2.68 12.86 7.88
C GLN A 53 -1.95 13.29 6.60
N LEU A 54 -2.68 13.59 5.52
CA LEU A 54 -2.07 14.07 4.28
C LEU A 54 -1.39 15.43 4.46
N PHE A 55 -1.91 16.31 5.31
CA PHE A 55 -1.28 17.59 5.57
C PHE A 55 0.04 17.44 6.35
N GLU A 56 0.04 16.61 7.40
CA GLU A 56 1.24 16.33 8.21
C GLU A 56 2.29 15.49 7.45
N LEU A 57 1.86 14.62 6.53
CA LEU A 57 2.74 13.83 5.66
C LEU A 57 3.77 14.70 4.94
N ILE A 58 3.38 15.89 4.50
CA ILE A 58 4.26 16.82 3.78
C ILE A 58 5.46 17.15 4.65
N ASP A 59 5.24 17.54 5.90
CA ASP A 59 6.32 17.88 6.82
C ASP A 59 7.12 16.65 7.24
N ALA A 60 6.45 15.52 7.54
CA ALA A 60 7.10 14.27 7.91
C ALA A 60 8.09 13.77 6.83
N LEU A 61 7.77 13.99 5.55
CA LEU A 61 8.67 13.72 4.43
C LEU A 61 9.89 14.64 4.38
N HIS A 62 9.72 15.92 4.71
CA HIS A 62 10.83 16.89 4.72
C HIS A 62 11.76 16.68 5.93
N THR A 63 11.25 16.16 7.03
CA THR A 63 12.00 15.90 8.27
C THR A 63 12.48 14.44 8.40
N ASN A 64 12.17 13.56 7.44
CA ASN A 64 12.46 12.12 7.48
C ASN A 64 11.87 11.38 8.69
N THR A 65 10.66 11.75 9.13
CA THR A 65 9.99 11.20 10.33
C THR A 65 8.75 10.38 9.95
N LEU A 66 8.78 9.66 8.82
CA LEU A 66 7.61 8.88 8.36
C LEU A 66 7.27 7.67 9.22
N ASN A 67 8.29 7.04 9.82
CA ASN A 67 8.07 5.97 10.78
C ASN A 67 7.38 6.53 12.03
N ASP A 68 7.91 7.62 12.60
CA ASP A 68 7.32 8.31 13.77
C ASP A 68 5.88 8.76 13.49
N PHE A 69 5.62 9.33 12.31
CA PHE A 69 4.28 9.70 11.86
C PHE A 69 3.29 8.52 11.90
N THR A 70 3.74 7.32 11.53
CA THR A 70 2.91 6.12 11.55
C THR A 70 2.76 5.58 12.98
N GLU A 71 3.85 5.57 13.76
CA GLU A 71 3.89 5.11 15.16
C GLU A 71 3.00 5.98 16.07
N GLU A 72 2.98 7.30 15.88
CA GLU A 72 2.16 8.23 16.66
C GLU A 72 0.66 7.96 16.52
N ASN A 73 0.21 7.52 15.33
CA ASN A 73 -1.18 7.13 15.07
C ASN A 73 -2.24 8.15 15.56
N LYS A 74 -1.87 9.44 15.53
CA LYS A 74 -2.55 10.55 16.20
C LYS A 74 -4.06 10.65 15.94
N TYR A 75 -4.49 10.27 14.74
CA TYR A 75 -5.89 10.41 14.30
C TYR A 75 -6.73 9.14 14.42
N HIS A 76 -6.13 8.01 14.76
CA HIS A 76 -6.80 6.71 14.80
C HIS A 76 -6.60 5.93 16.11
N GLU A 77 -5.99 6.51 17.14
CA GLU A 77 -5.69 5.88 18.46
C GLU A 77 -6.86 5.09 19.09
N LYS A 78 -8.11 5.44 18.78
CA LYS A 78 -9.31 4.79 19.34
C LYS A 78 -9.73 3.50 18.63
N SER A 79 -9.25 3.27 17.42
CA SER A 79 -9.64 2.13 16.57
C SER A 79 -8.45 1.49 15.87
N CYS A 80 -7.24 1.96 16.17
CA CYS A 80 -6.01 1.45 15.64
C CYS A 80 -4.95 1.47 16.74
N SER A 81 -4.13 0.42 16.80
CA SER A 81 -2.91 0.35 17.59
C SER A 81 -1.72 0.13 16.66
N VAL A 82 -0.59 0.74 17.01
CA VAL A 82 0.67 0.59 16.29
C VAL A 82 1.74 0.25 17.31
N GLU A 83 2.41 -0.88 17.12
CA GLU A 83 3.44 -1.39 18.03
C GLU A 83 4.71 -1.73 17.27
N SER A 84 5.86 -1.32 17.82
CA SER A 84 7.15 -1.74 17.28
C SER A 84 7.44 -3.19 17.69
N ILE A 85 7.78 -4.03 16.71
CA ILE A 85 8.03 -5.46 16.88
C ILE A 85 9.34 -5.88 16.19
N LYS A 86 9.78 -7.13 16.43
CA LYS A 86 10.96 -7.74 15.81
C LYS A 86 12.22 -6.89 15.97
N ASP A 87 12.55 -6.54 17.20
CA ASP A 87 13.72 -5.71 17.54
C ASP A 87 13.73 -4.39 16.77
N ASN A 88 12.56 -3.74 16.70
CA ASN A 88 12.36 -2.47 16.01
C ASN A 88 12.52 -2.55 14.48
N LYS A 89 12.49 -3.74 13.86
CA LYS A 89 12.54 -3.89 12.38
C LYS A 89 11.17 -3.87 11.71
N ALA A 90 10.09 -3.85 12.49
CA ALA A 90 8.74 -3.80 11.95
C ALA A 90 7.76 -3.07 12.87
N LEU A 91 6.68 -2.60 12.26
CA LEU A 91 5.51 -2.05 12.94
C LEU A 91 4.34 -3.02 12.76
N GLU A 92 3.76 -3.48 13.86
CA GLU A 92 2.46 -4.15 13.85
C GLU A 92 1.36 -3.08 13.90
N ILE A 93 0.53 -3.03 12.87
CA ILE A 93 -0.55 -2.05 12.70
C ILE A 93 -1.87 -2.82 12.77
N THR A 94 -2.58 -2.70 13.89
CA THR A 94 -3.83 -3.42 14.13
C THR A 94 -4.99 -2.44 14.12
N ILE A 95 -5.89 -2.60 13.15
CA ILE A 95 -7.10 -1.79 13.04
C ILE A 95 -8.26 -2.61 13.60
N ASP A 96 -8.64 -2.26 14.82
CA ASP A 96 -9.70 -2.92 15.56
C ASP A 96 -11.05 -2.29 15.18
N VAL A 97 -11.94 -3.16 14.73
CA VAL A 97 -13.33 -2.81 14.48
C VAL A 97 -14.12 -4.01 14.98
N ASP A 98 -15.17 -3.74 15.76
CA ASP A 98 -16.21 -4.65 16.28
C ASP A 98 -16.94 -5.50 15.20
N ASP A 99 -16.27 -5.89 14.11
CA ASP A 99 -16.73 -6.88 13.17
C ASP A 99 -16.30 -8.25 13.72
N ALA A 100 -17.05 -8.72 14.73
CA ALA A 100 -17.03 -10.11 15.23
C ALA A 100 -17.38 -11.16 14.16
N LYS A 101 -17.45 -10.76 12.89
CA LYS A 101 -17.55 -11.64 11.73
C LYS A 101 -16.15 -12.07 11.34
N HIS A 102 -15.81 -13.30 11.70
CA HIS A 102 -14.72 -14.02 11.03
C HIS A 102 -14.96 -13.98 9.52
N ASN A 103 -14.10 -13.24 8.81
CA ASN A 103 -14.09 -13.27 7.36
C ASN A 103 -13.35 -14.53 6.92
N ASP A 104 -14.11 -15.60 6.66
CA ASP A 104 -13.55 -16.85 6.12
C ASP A 104 -12.90 -16.64 4.75
N THR A 105 -13.33 -15.60 4.05
CA THR A 105 -12.81 -15.25 2.73
C THR A 105 -12.55 -13.75 2.59
N ILE A 106 -11.65 -13.41 1.66
CA ILE A 106 -11.39 -12.04 1.27
C ILE A 106 -11.30 -11.92 -0.25
N LYS A 107 -12.04 -10.97 -0.84
CA LYS A 107 -11.96 -10.65 -2.27
C LYS A 107 -10.91 -9.57 -2.49
N ILE A 108 -9.83 -9.93 -3.16
CA ILE A 108 -8.76 -9.01 -3.56
C ILE A 108 -8.82 -8.74 -5.06
N ALA A 109 -8.17 -7.67 -5.51
CA ALA A 109 -7.97 -7.40 -6.93
C ALA A 109 -6.57 -6.89 -7.24
N LEU A 110 -6.05 -7.28 -8.40
CA LEU A 110 -4.86 -6.71 -9.00
C LEU A 110 -5.26 -5.72 -10.08
N ALA A 111 -4.71 -4.51 -10.05
CA ALA A 111 -4.83 -3.58 -11.16
C ALA A 111 -3.97 -4.04 -12.33
N ASN A 112 -4.58 -4.13 -13.52
CA ASN A 112 -3.87 -4.24 -14.78
C ASN A 112 -3.79 -2.84 -15.40
N MET A 113 -2.65 -2.17 -15.23
CA MET A 113 -2.40 -0.83 -15.77
C MET A 113 -0.96 -0.69 -16.21
N LYS A 114 -0.74 0.13 -17.24
CA LYS A 114 0.60 0.45 -17.71
C LYS A 114 1.16 1.61 -16.89
N VAL A 115 2.33 1.36 -16.30
CA VAL A 115 3.17 2.40 -15.68
C VAL A 115 4.29 2.74 -16.66
N GLU A 116 4.21 3.92 -17.27
CA GLU A 116 5.16 4.38 -18.28
C GLU A 116 6.45 4.86 -17.63
N TYR A 117 7.60 4.43 -18.15
CA TYR A 117 8.90 4.89 -17.67
C TYR A 117 9.05 6.42 -17.76
N LYS A 118 8.49 7.03 -18.81
CA LYS A 118 8.51 8.48 -18.99
C LYS A 118 7.80 9.23 -17.86
N ASP A 119 6.70 8.67 -17.35
CA ASP A 119 5.94 9.30 -16.25
C ASP A 119 6.75 9.24 -14.94
N ILE A 120 7.45 8.11 -14.70
CA ILE A 120 8.38 7.96 -13.58
C ILE A 120 9.52 8.98 -13.67
N GLU A 121 10.14 9.11 -14.85
CA GLU A 121 11.25 10.04 -15.07
C GLU A 121 10.80 11.51 -14.94
N SER A 122 9.62 11.86 -15.48
CA SER A 122 9.11 13.24 -15.42
C SER A 122 8.74 13.66 -14.01
N ALA A 123 8.26 12.74 -13.17
CA ALA A 123 7.98 13.00 -11.75
C ALA A 123 9.25 13.38 -10.96
N CYS A 124 10.43 12.95 -11.42
CA CYS A 124 11.71 13.25 -10.78
C CYS A 124 12.34 14.59 -11.23
N ARG A 125 11.83 15.21 -12.30
CA ARG A 125 12.49 16.32 -12.97
C ARG A 125 11.94 17.68 -12.53
N LYS A 126 12.84 18.62 -12.23
CA LYS A 126 12.47 20.02 -11.85
C LYS A 126 11.91 20.84 -13.02
N ASP A 127 12.24 20.47 -14.25
CA ASP A 127 11.82 21.16 -15.47
C ASP A 127 10.57 20.56 -16.13
N GLN A 128 9.96 19.55 -15.50
CA GLN A 128 8.79 18.87 -16.00
C GLN A 128 7.73 18.74 -14.90
N SER A 129 6.49 18.49 -15.32
CA SER A 129 5.39 18.15 -14.41
C SER A 129 5.08 16.65 -14.51
N PRO A 130 4.60 16.02 -13.42
CA PRO A 130 4.02 14.69 -13.49
C PRO A 130 2.91 14.60 -14.55
N ASN A 131 2.73 13.42 -15.15
CA ASN A 131 1.65 13.22 -16.11
C ASN A 131 0.30 13.09 -15.36
N LEU A 132 -0.45 14.19 -15.33
CA LEU A 132 -1.77 14.30 -14.71
C LEU A 132 -2.89 14.39 -15.76
N SER A 133 -2.63 13.86 -16.97
CA SER A 133 -3.59 13.93 -18.07
C SER A 133 -4.94 13.31 -17.74
N TYR A 134 -5.99 13.89 -18.32
CA TYR A 134 -7.37 13.41 -18.16
C TYR A 134 -7.52 11.92 -18.49
N GLU A 135 -6.89 11.43 -19.56
CA GLU A 135 -7.02 10.01 -19.94
C GLU A 135 -6.34 9.08 -18.91
N ARG A 136 -5.18 9.46 -18.35
CA ARG A 136 -4.55 8.69 -17.27
C ARG A 136 -5.46 8.66 -16.02
N GLN A 137 -6.02 9.81 -15.64
CA GLN A 137 -6.91 9.93 -14.50
C GLN A 137 -8.21 9.11 -14.70
N LYS A 138 -8.81 9.20 -15.88
CA LYS A 138 -10.00 8.44 -16.28
C LYS A 138 -9.75 6.93 -16.24
N ASN A 139 -8.58 6.48 -16.68
CA ASN A 139 -8.20 5.07 -16.61
C ASN A 139 -8.01 4.60 -15.16
N LEU A 140 -7.43 5.42 -14.30
CA LEU A 140 -7.38 5.12 -12.86
C LEU A 140 -8.80 5.07 -12.25
N TYR A 141 -9.68 6.01 -12.57
CA TYR A 141 -11.07 5.96 -12.11
C TYR A 141 -11.81 4.71 -12.58
N ARG A 142 -11.55 4.22 -13.79
CA ARG A 142 -12.10 2.93 -14.25
C ARG A 142 -11.70 1.80 -13.32
N ILE A 143 -10.41 1.70 -12.97
CA ILE A 143 -9.89 0.68 -12.04
C ILE A 143 -10.56 0.80 -10.66
N LEU A 144 -10.60 2.01 -10.10
CA LEU A 144 -11.19 2.26 -8.77
C LEU A 144 -12.70 1.97 -8.72
N ASN A 145 -13.43 2.37 -9.76
CA ASN A 145 -14.86 2.13 -9.86
C ASN A 145 -15.15 0.64 -10.06
N SER A 146 -14.41 -0.05 -10.93
CA SER A 146 -14.54 -1.51 -11.09
C SER A 146 -14.27 -2.24 -9.78
N ALA A 147 -13.29 -1.82 -8.99
CA ALA A 147 -13.04 -2.42 -7.67
C ALA A 147 -14.22 -2.22 -6.70
N THR A 148 -14.84 -1.05 -6.74
CA THR A 148 -16.07 -0.77 -5.97
C THR A 148 -17.23 -1.66 -6.42
N ASP A 149 -17.48 -1.72 -7.73
CA ASP A 149 -18.61 -2.46 -8.32
C ASP A 149 -18.48 -3.97 -8.07
N GLU A 150 -17.25 -4.48 -8.16
CA GLU A 150 -16.90 -5.87 -7.84
C GLU A 150 -16.84 -6.15 -6.33
N LYS A 151 -17.09 -5.16 -5.47
CA LYS A 151 -17.04 -5.30 -4.00
C LYS A 151 -15.70 -5.86 -3.50
N VAL A 152 -14.61 -5.42 -4.12
CA VAL A 152 -13.25 -5.76 -3.72
C VAL A 152 -12.98 -5.18 -2.34
N GLN A 153 -12.33 -5.95 -1.47
CA GLN A 153 -11.93 -5.51 -0.13
C GLN A 153 -10.52 -4.89 -0.14
N ILE A 154 -9.59 -5.44 -0.92
CA ILE A 154 -8.23 -4.92 -1.08
C ILE A 154 -7.88 -4.83 -2.58
N LEU A 155 -7.55 -3.63 -3.05
CA LEU A 155 -7.04 -3.38 -4.39
C LEU A 155 -5.53 -3.11 -4.33
N LEU A 156 -4.76 -3.93 -5.03
CA LEU A 156 -3.31 -3.78 -5.18
C LEU A 156 -2.98 -3.18 -6.54
N LEU A 157 -2.18 -2.11 -6.55
CA LEU A 157 -1.67 -1.46 -7.75
C LEU A 157 -0.14 -1.57 -7.85
N PRO A 158 0.44 -1.38 -9.05
CA PRO A 158 1.89 -1.47 -9.24
C PRO A 158 2.68 -0.40 -8.46
N GLU A 159 3.98 -0.65 -8.36
CA GLU A 159 4.95 0.34 -7.85
C GLU A 159 5.01 1.56 -8.80
N LEU A 160 5.27 2.75 -8.25
CA LEU A 160 5.42 4.02 -8.98
C LEU A 160 4.22 4.35 -9.90
N SER A 161 3.02 3.85 -9.59
CA SER A 161 1.87 3.94 -10.50
C SER A 161 1.03 5.19 -10.31
N ILE A 162 1.05 5.78 -9.11
CA ILE A 162 0.18 6.88 -8.71
C ILE A 162 0.97 8.17 -8.48
N PRO A 163 0.66 9.27 -9.19
CA PRO A 163 1.22 10.58 -8.92
C PRO A 163 0.92 11.09 -7.50
N VAL A 164 1.87 11.81 -6.91
CA VAL A 164 1.71 12.43 -5.57
C VAL A 164 0.47 13.32 -5.51
N SER A 165 0.19 14.07 -6.58
CA SER A 165 -0.97 14.96 -6.71
C SER A 165 -2.32 14.26 -6.53
N TRP A 166 -2.36 12.94 -6.70
CA TRP A 166 -3.60 12.15 -6.66
C TRP A 166 -3.88 11.51 -5.29
N LEU A 167 -2.93 11.59 -4.36
CA LEU A 167 -3.09 11.09 -2.99
C LEU A 167 -4.41 11.50 -2.32
N PRO A 168 -4.83 12.80 -2.35
CA PRO A 168 -6.04 13.21 -1.66
C PRO A 168 -7.31 12.50 -2.12
N PHE A 169 -7.49 12.30 -3.43
CA PHE A 169 -8.69 11.60 -3.89
C PHE A 169 -8.58 10.08 -3.71
N MET A 170 -7.37 9.51 -3.71
CA MET A 170 -7.15 8.09 -3.39
C MET A 170 -7.58 7.81 -1.94
N ALA A 171 -7.14 8.65 -0.99
CA ALA A 171 -7.53 8.58 0.42
C ALA A 171 -9.05 8.73 0.58
N ALA A 172 -9.64 9.74 -0.05
CA ALA A 172 -11.09 9.95 -0.04
C ALA A 172 -11.87 8.81 -0.70
N HIS A 173 -11.32 8.13 -1.72
CA HIS A 173 -11.92 6.95 -2.33
C HIS A 173 -11.92 5.79 -1.35
N SER A 174 -10.75 5.45 -0.78
CA SER A 174 -10.60 4.40 0.23
C SER A 174 -11.57 4.61 1.40
N ARG A 175 -11.60 5.81 1.99
CA ARG A 175 -12.55 6.18 3.07
C ARG A 175 -14.00 6.00 2.65
N ARG A 176 -14.43 6.60 1.53
CA ARG A 176 -15.86 6.61 1.17
C ARG A 176 -16.38 5.24 0.74
N LYS A 177 -15.56 4.51 -0.03
CA LYS A 177 -15.93 3.20 -0.61
C LYS A 177 -15.58 2.03 0.31
N GLN A 178 -14.77 2.26 1.35
CA GLN A 178 -14.34 1.24 2.31
C GLN A 178 -13.56 0.09 1.64
N VAL A 179 -12.75 0.44 0.65
CA VAL A 179 -11.84 -0.44 -0.09
C VAL A 179 -10.41 -0.12 0.34
N ALA A 180 -9.66 -1.11 0.82
CA ALA A 180 -8.25 -0.93 1.13
C ALA A 180 -7.44 -0.79 -0.16
N LEU A 181 -6.51 0.15 -0.18
CA LEU A 181 -5.66 0.42 -1.34
C LEU A 181 -4.21 0.19 -0.94
N ILE A 182 -3.47 -0.56 -1.75
CA ILE A 182 -2.02 -0.74 -1.61
C ILE A 182 -1.39 -0.36 -2.95
N PHE A 183 -0.49 0.61 -2.97
CA PHE A 183 0.12 1.11 -4.20
C PHE A 183 1.45 1.83 -3.96
N GLY A 184 2.30 1.86 -4.99
CA GLY A 184 3.48 2.73 -4.99
C GLY A 184 3.18 4.11 -5.58
N LEU A 185 3.61 5.15 -4.90
CA LEU A 185 3.64 6.50 -5.45
C LEU A 185 4.78 6.67 -6.43
N GLU A 186 4.58 7.48 -7.46
CA GLU A 186 5.70 8.08 -8.20
C GLU A 186 6.69 8.74 -7.22
N HIS A 187 7.96 8.81 -7.59
CA HIS A 187 8.99 9.35 -6.72
C HIS A 187 8.62 10.75 -6.21
N TRP A 188 8.54 10.90 -4.89
CA TRP A 188 8.38 12.20 -4.26
C TRP A 188 9.76 12.79 -3.99
N VAL A 189 10.16 13.78 -4.78
CA VAL A 189 11.47 14.43 -4.64
C VAL A 189 11.42 15.51 -3.56
N VAL A 190 12.26 15.37 -2.53
CA VAL A 190 12.44 16.33 -1.43
C VAL A 190 13.94 16.52 -1.20
N ASN A 191 14.40 17.76 -1.11
CA ASN A 191 15.82 18.09 -0.85
C ASN A 191 16.80 17.35 -1.79
N ASP A 192 16.51 17.30 -3.09
CA ASP A 192 17.28 16.58 -4.12
C ASP A 192 17.43 15.07 -3.88
N ARG A 193 16.51 14.49 -3.12
CA ARG A 193 16.42 13.04 -2.87
C ARG A 193 15.05 12.52 -3.29
N ALA A 194 15.04 11.42 -4.03
CA ALA A 194 13.82 10.78 -4.48
C ALA A 194 13.35 9.72 -3.47
N ASN A 195 12.11 9.88 -3.00
CA ASN A 195 11.44 8.94 -2.13
C ASN A 195 10.51 8.03 -2.97
N ASN A 196 10.81 6.74 -3.03
CA ASN A 196 9.89 5.71 -3.51
C ASN A 196 9.05 5.22 -2.32
N ILE A 197 7.79 5.61 -2.30
CA ILE A 197 6.90 5.44 -1.14
C ILE A 197 5.84 4.40 -1.48
N LEU A 198 5.75 3.38 -0.64
CA LEU A 198 4.63 2.45 -0.62
C LEU A 198 3.55 3.01 0.31
N VAL A 199 2.30 3.00 -0.16
CA VAL A 199 1.15 3.55 0.57
C VAL A 199 0.16 2.44 0.86
N GLU A 200 -0.32 2.38 2.10
CA GLU A 200 -1.44 1.52 2.47
C GLU A 200 -2.56 2.40 3.04
N MET A 201 -3.73 2.31 2.44
CA MET A 201 -4.93 3.01 2.89
C MET A 201 -5.89 1.97 3.45
N LEU A 202 -6.08 1.99 4.76
CA LEU A 202 -6.75 0.94 5.51
C LEU A 202 -8.09 1.47 6.07
N PRO A 203 -9.19 1.32 5.33
CA PRO A 203 -10.47 1.88 5.71
C PRO A 203 -11.17 1.07 6.78
N TYR A 204 -11.84 1.78 7.68
CA TYR A 204 -12.67 1.18 8.71
C TYR A 204 -13.88 2.06 9.00
N THR A 205 -14.86 1.48 9.68
CA THR A 205 -16.06 2.17 10.12
C THR A 205 -16.10 2.13 11.65
N SER A 206 -16.08 3.30 12.29
CA SER A 206 -16.21 3.40 13.75
C SER A 206 -17.56 2.86 14.26
N HIS A 207 -17.67 2.60 15.57
CA HIS A 207 -18.94 2.19 16.21
C HIS A 207 -20.11 3.14 15.90
N PHE A 208 -19.84 4.45 15.72
CA PHE A 208 -20.82 5.46 15.35
C PHE A 208 -21.13 5.52 13.84
N LYS A 209 -20.73 4.51 13.07
CA LYS A 209 -20.93 4.39 11.62
C LYS A 209 -20.24 5.47 10.77
N HIS A 210 -19.30 6.22 11.34
CA HIS A 210 -18.44 7.11 10.57
C HIS A 210 -17.33 6.32 9.88
N LYS A 211 -17.11 6.64 8.61
CA LYS A 211 -16.10 6.02 7.75
C LYS A 211 -14.77 6.76 7.88
N PHE A 212 -13.72 6.01 8.15
CA PHE A 212 -12.34 6.47 8.24
C PHE A 212 -11.46 5.64 7.29
N SER A 213 -10.25 6.14 7.06
CA SER A 213 -9.16 5.36 6.47
C SER A 213 -7.86 5.79 7.12
N MET A 214 -7.16 4.84 7.73
CA MET A 214 -5.81 5.08 8.23
C MET A 214 -4.86 5.03 7.04
N LEU A 215 -4.09 6.09 6.85
CA LEU A 215 -3.04 6.15 5.84
C LEU A 215 -1.69 5.82 6.47
N THR A 216 -0.96 4.89 5.87
CA THR A 216 0.42 4.55 6.25
C THR A 216 1.33 4.75 5.04
N PHE A 217 2.56 5.19 5.30
CA PHE A 217 3.53 5.53 4.26
C PHE A 217 4.88 4.94 4.64
N ARG A 218 5.50 4.22 3.70
CA ARG A 218 6.81 3.59 3.93
C ARG A 218 7.74 3.88 2.78
N VAL A 219 8.91 4.46 3.09
CA VAL A 219 9.97 4.57 2.09
C VAL A 219 10.55 3.18 1.85
N LYS A 220 10.76 2.85 0.58
CA LYS A 220 11.37 1.59 0.15
C LYS A 220 12.72 1.37 0.83
N ASN A 221 12.91 0.21 1.44
CA ASN A 221 14.13 -0.16 2.17
C ASN A 221 15.30 -0.49 1.24
N HIS A 222 15.02 -1.00 0.04
CA HIS A 222 16.02 -1.38 -0.95
C HIS A 222 15.64 -0.94 -2.35
N TYR A 223 16.32 0.10 -2.85
CA TYR A 223 16.17 0.56 -4.22
C TYR A 223 16.90 -0.40 -5.18
N ALA A 224 16.31 -0.65 -6.34
CA ALA A 224 16.94 -1.51 -7.34
C ALA A 224 18.18 -0.82 -7.94
N PRO A 225 19.24 -1.54 -8.32
CA PRO A 225 20.41 -0.92 -8.96
C PRO A 225 20.09 -0.08 -10.19
N SER A 226 19.12 -0.51 -11.02
CA SER A 226 18.65 0.26 -12.17
C SER A 226 17.91 1.54 -11.78
N GLU A 227 17.16 1.51 -10.68
CA GLU A 227 16.47 2.66 -10.13
C GLU A 227 17.47 3.70 -9.60
N ILE A 228 18.46 3.26 -8.82
CA ILE A 228 19.55 4.11 -8.33
C ILE A 228 20.29 4.77 -9.51
N LYS A 229 20.60 4.00 -10.57
CA LYS A 229 21.25 4.52 -11.76
C LYS A 229 20.42 5.60 -12.45
N MET A 230 19.11 5.38 -12.61
CA MET A 230 18.19 6.35 -13.20
C MET A 230 18.14 7.65 -12.38
N LEU A 231 17.92 7.55 -11.06
CA LEU A 231 17.86 8.71 -10.18
C LEU A 231 19.17 9.49 -10.12
N THR A 232 20.31 8.79 -10.05
CA THR A 232 21.64 9.41 -10.05
C THR A 232 21.92 10.13 -11.37
N SER A 233 21.43 9.62 -12.50
CA SER A 233 21.57 10.29 -13.81
C SER A 233 20.81 11.61 -13.88
N LEU A 234 19.77 11.76 -13.07
CA LEU A 234 19.02 13.01 -12.86
C LEU A 234 19.61 13.89 -11.75
N ARG A 235 20.79 13.53 -11.22
CA ARG A 235 21.48 14.21 -10.10
C ARG A 235 20.71 14.17 -8.79
N LEU A 236 19.90 13.14 -8.58
CA LEU A 236 19.17 12.91 -7.34
C LEU A 236 19.84 11.83 -6.49
N GLY A 237 19.77 12.00 -5.17
CA GLY A 237 20.02 10.92 -4.22
C GLY A 237 18.80 10.01 -4.05
N VAL A 238 18.99 8.83 -3.44
CA VAL A 238 17.90 7.94 -3.02
C VAL A 238 17.63 8.09 -1.54
N SER A 239 16.37 8.15 -1.12
CA SER A 239 16.00 8.29 0.30
C SER A 239 15.91 6.96 1.04
N SER A 240 16.62 5.92 0.60
CA SER A 240 16.63 4.63 1.28
C SER A 240 17.02 4.78 2.76
N PRO A 241 16.23 4.26 3.72
CA PRO A 241 16.62 4.28 5.12
C PRO A 241 17.87 3.43 5.34
N VAL A 242 18.70 3.84 6.31
CA VAL A 242 19.83 3.03 6.76
C VAL A 242 19.31 1.74 7.41
N PRO A 243 20.10 0.64 7.45
CA PRO A 243 19.62 -0.66 7.91
C PRO A 243 18.89 -0.65 9.26
N ASP A 244 19.34 0.15 10.23
CA ASP A 244 18.73 0.23 11.56
C ASP A 244 17.39 1.01 11.59
N GLU A 245 17.11 1.78 10.55
CA GLU A 245 15.87 2.55 10.37
C GLU A 245 14.87 1.84 9.44
N GLN A 246 15.26 0.70 8.85
CA GLN A 246 14.40 -0.08 7.98
C GLN A 246 13.27 -0.71 8.80
N LYS A 247 12.04 -0.34 8.43
CA LYS A 247 10.82 -0.92 8.98
C LYS A 247 10.09 -1.70 7.88
N TYR A 248 9.38 -2.74 8.28
CA TYR A 248 8.31 -3.35 7.50
C TYR A 248 6.99 -3.27 8.27
N HIS A 249 5.85 -3.35 7.58
CA HIS A 249 4.55 -3.34 8.23
C HIS A 249 3.97 -4.75 8.30
N LEU A 250 3.51 -5.15 9.49
CA LEU A 250 2.63 -6.28 9.71
C LEU A 250 1.24 -5.73 10.01
N ILE A 251 0.32 -5.83 9.06
CA ILE A 251 -1.00 -5.23 9.16
C ILE A 251 -2.02 -6.29 9.54
N LYS A 252 -2.75 -6.04 10.63
CA LYS A 252 -3.95 -6.79 11.02
C LYS A 252 -5.18 -5.93 10.73
N TRP A 253 -5.89 -6.26 9.67
CA TRP A 253 -7.06 -5.51 9.21
C TRP A 253 -8.19 -6.46 8.84
N LYS A 254 -9.37 -6.27 9.47
CA LYS A 254 -10.56 -7.13 9.26
C LYS A 254 -10.28 -8.62 9.44
N ASN A 255 -9.54 -8.97 10.50
CA ASN A 255 -9.08 -10.33 10.83
C ASN A 255 -8.16 -10.96 9.77
N ILE A 256 -7.57 -10.17 8.87
CA ILE A 256 -6.54 -10.63 7.93
C ILE A 256 -5.20 -10.05 8.35
N SER A 257 -4.20 -10.91 8.44
CA SER A 257 -2.81 -10.52 8.68
C SER A 257 -2.04 -10.51 7.37
N PHE A 258 -1.46 -9.37 7.00
CA PHE A 258 -0.69 -9.23 5.77
C PHE A 258 0.49 -8.28 5.91
N SER A 259 1.41 -8.35 4.95
CA SER A 259 2.52 -7.42 4.82
C SER A 259 2.68 -6.97 3.37
N THR A 260 3.32 -5.83 3.16
CA THR A 260 3.47 -5.21 1.85
C THR A 260 4.94 -4.96 1.51
N TYR A 261 5.33 -5.38 0.30
CA TYR A 261 6.70 -5.30 -0.19
C TYR A 261 6.73 -4.47 -1.47
N ASN A 262 7.77 -3.66 -1.61
CA ASN A 262 7.97 -2.81 -2.76
C ASN A 262 9.08 -3.40 -3.64
N CYS A 263 8.67 -4.15 -4.66
CA CYS A 263 9.51 -4.66 -5.73
C CYS A 263 10.82 -5.34 -5.27
N PHE A 264 11.95 -4.64 -5.37
CA PHE A 264 13.29 -5.20 -5.10
C PHE A 264 13.48 -5.68 -3.66
N GLU A 265 12.63 -5.25 -2.72
CA GLU A 265 12.60 -5.79 -1.36
C GLU A 265 12.32 -7.30 -1.32
N LEU A 266 11.59 -7.84 -2.29
CA LEU A 266 11.33 -9.28 -2.41
C LEU A 266 12.60 -10.10 -2.66
N ALA A 267 13.65 -9.49 -3.23
CA ALA A 267 14.91 -10.19 -3.52
C ALA A 267 15.69 -10.54 -2.24
N ASN A 268 15.41 -9.87 -1.12
CA ASN A 268 16.05 -10.14 0.16
C ASN A 268 15.29 -11.24 0.92
N ILE A 269 15.92 -12.41 1.04
CA ILE A 269 15.31 -13.58 1.71
C ILE A 269 15.10 -13.37 3.21
N GLU A 270 16.02 -12.69 3.90
CA GLU A 270 15.91 -12.42 5.34
C GLU A 270 14.70 -11.53 5.61
N HIS A 271 14.50 -10.53 4.75
CA HIS A 271 13.39 -9.61 4.87
C HIS A 271 12.07 -10.34 4.59
N ARG A 272 11.97 -11.10 3.49
CA ARG A 272 10.77 -11.94 3.22
C ARG A 272 10.44 -12.85 4.41
N ALA A 273 11.44 -13.45 5.05
CA ALA A 273 11.27 -14.36 6.18
C ALA A 273 10.87 -13.68 7.49
N LEU A 274 10.94 -12.34 7.59
CA LEU A 274 10.67 -11.57 8.81
C LEU A 274 9.31 -11.89 9.45
N PHE A 275 8.31 -12.19 8.62
CA PHE A 275 6.94 -12.51 9.02
C PHE A 275 6.54 -13.96 8.68
N ARG A 276 7.50 -14.88 8.56
CA ARG A 276 7.20 -16.30 8.40
C ARG A 276 6.21 -16.74 9.49
N SER A 277 5.17 -17.47 9.09
CA SER A 277 4.09 -17.93 9.97
C SER A 277 3.20 -16.85 10.58
N LYS A 278 3.34 -15.56 10.22
CA LYS A 278 2.46 -14.48 10.67
C LYS A 278 1.49 -13.97 9.60
N LEU A 279 1.68 -14.33 8.33
CA LEU A 279 0.92 -13.77 7.21
C LEU A 279 -0.14 -14.74 6.68
N ASP A 280 -1.32 -14.21 6.38
CA ASP A 280 -2.27 -14.86 5.48
C ASP A 280 -1.99 -14.47 4.03
N ILE A 281 -1.54 -13.22 3.79
CA ILE A 281 -1.24 -12.68 2.46
C ILE A 281 0.05 -11.85 2.49
N LEU A 282 0.92 -12.04 1.51
CA LEU A 282 2.01 -11.12 1.18
C LEU A 282 1.63 -10.33 -0.08
N PHE A 283 1.53 -9.01 0.03
CA PHE A 283 1.28 -8.14 -1.12
C PHE A 283 2.58 -7.55 -1.66
N ALA A 284 2.70 -7.45 -2.97
CA ALA A 284 3.86 -6.85 -3.64
C ALA A 284 3.46 -5.90 -4.76
N SER A 285 3.79 -4.62 -4.60
CA SER A 285 3.73 -3.62 -5.67
C SER A 285 5.04 -3.67 -6.44
N VAL A 286 4.98 -3.88 -7.75
CA VAL A 286 6.17 -4.16 -8.58
C VAL A 286 6.18 -3.30 -9.84
N TRP A 287 7.36 -2.82 -10.21
CA TRP A 287 7.64 -2.30 -11.53
C TRP A 287 8.96 -2.92 -12.00
N ASN A 288 8.88 -4.13 -12.57
CA ASN A 288 10.07 -4.89 -12.96
C ASN A 288 9.87 -5.70 -14.24
N LYS A 289 10.90 -5.72 -15.09
CA LYS A 289 10.91 -6.46 -16.36
C LYS A 289 11.39 -7.91 -16.22
N ASP A 290 12.10 -8.25 -15.14
CA ASP A 290 12.60 -9.60 -14.89
C ASP A 290 11.51 -10.51 -14.29
N ILE A 291 10.51 -10.80 -15.12
CA ILE A 291 9.30 -11.48 -14.69
C ILE A 291 9.56 -12.91 -14.19
N ASN A 292 10.54 -13.61 -14.75
CA ASN A 292 10.84 -14.99 -14.36
C ASN A 292 11.49 -15.04 -12.97
N TYR A 293 12.45 -14.15 -12.70
CA TYR A 293 13.06 -14.05 -11.38
C TYR A 293 12.02 -13.76 -10.29
N TYR A 294 11.15 -12.78 -10.52
CA TYR A 294 10.08 -12.43 -9.58
C TYR A 294 9.02 -13.52 -9.45
N GLN A 295 8.72 -14.24 -10.52
CA GLN A 295 7.85 -15.42 -10.45
C GLN A 295 8.45 -16.48 -9.52
N HIS A 296 9.73 -16.82 -9.67
CA HIS A 296 10.39 -17.79 -8.79
C HIS A 296 10.41 -17.33 -7.33
N ILE A 297 10.65 -16.04 -7.08
CA ILE A 297 10.61 -15.48 -5.73
C ILE A 297 9.22 -15.60 -5.11
N THR A 298 8.16 -15.25 -5.85
CA THR A 298 6.79 -15.28 -5.33
C THR A 298 6.28 -16.70 -5.15
N GLU A 299 6.63 -17.64 -6.03
CA GLU A 299 6.34 -19.08 -5.89
C GLU A 299 7.02 -19.67 -4.65
N SER A 300 8.31 -19.35 -4.43
CA SER A 300 9.02 -19.73 -3.19
C SER A 300 8.36 -19.10 -1.97
N ALA A 301 8.09 -17.78 -1.99
CA ALA A 301 7.51 -17.08 -0.85
C ALA A 301 6.16 -17.68 -0.43
N ALA A 302 5.31 -18.06 -1.39
CA ALA A 302 4.03 -18.69 -1.08
C ALA A 302 4.22 -19.98 -0.28
N ARG A 303 5.20 -20.82 -0.62
CA ARG A 303 5.49 -22.08 0.07
C ARG A 303 6.27 -21.89 1.37
N ASP A 304 7.27 -21.01 1.39
CA ASP A 304 8.20 -20.80 2.50
C ASP A 304 7.58 -20.00 3.66
N LEU A 305 6.82 -18.95 3.35
CA LEU A 305 6.04 -18.20 4.34
C LEU A 305 4.71 -18.89 4.64
N HIS A 306 4.33 -19.81 3.76
CA HIS A 306 3.12 -20.62 3.79
C HIS A 306 1.84 -19.78 3.76
N CYS A 307 1.78 -18.76 2.92
CA CYS A 307 0.68 -17.81 2.80
C CYS A 307 0.27 -17.59 1.34
N TYR A 308 -0.83 -16.88 1.09
CA TYR A 308 -1.09 -16.35 -0.26
C TYR A 308 -0.05 -15.28 -0.62
N VAL A 309 0.29 -15.16 -1.90
CA VAL A 309 1.15 -14.07 -2.40
C VAL A 309 0.42 -13.37 -3.53
N ALA A 310 0.26 -12.06 -3.45
CA ALA A 310 -0.39 -11.24 -4.45
C ALA A 310 0.58 -10.18 -4.96
N GLN A 311 0.91 -10.23 -6.25
CA GLN A 311 1.84 -9.32 -6.90
C GLN A 311 1.11 -8.54 -8.01
N SER A 312 1.21 -7.21 -7.99
CA SER A 312 0.77 -6.35 -9.09
C SER A 312 1.98 -5.70 -9.73
N ASN A 313 2.24 -6.04 -10.99
CA ASN A 313 3.26 -5.45 -11.83
C ASN A 313 2.60 -4.59 -12.93
N THR A 314 3.37 -3.68 -13.54
CA THR A 314 2.92 -2.94 -14.72
C THR A 314 2.48 -3.89 -15.83
N SER A 315 1.35 -3.58 -16.47
CA SER A 315 0.75 -4.44 -17.50
C SER A 315 1.59 -4.56 -18.77
N HIS A 316 2.58 -3.67 -18.95
CA HIS A 316 3.53 -3.74 -20.05
C HIS A 316 4.50 -4.92 -19.93
N TYR A 317 4.95 -5.24 -18.70
CA TYR A 317 5.83 -6.37 -18.44
C TYR A 317 5.05 -7.64 -18.07
N GLY A 318 3.91 -7.49 -17.39
CA GLY A 318 3.15 -8.62 -16.88
C GLY A 318 3.79 -9.26 -15.65
N GLY A 319 3.47 -10.52 -15.37
CA GLY A 319 3.89 -11.20 -14.14
C GLY A 319 3.07 -10.81 -12.91
N SER A 320 1.92 -10.15 -13.10
CA SER A 320 0.93 -9.95 -12.04
C SER A 320 0.28 -11.29 -11.70
N CYS A 321 0.26 -11.65 -10.42
CA CYS A 321 -0.22 -12.97 -10.01
C CYS A 321 -0.82 -12.98 -8.60
N VAL A 322 -1.65 -13.99 -8.35
CA VAL A 322 -2.11 -14.38 -7.02
C VAL A 322 -1.82 -15.86 -6.86
N LEU A 323 -0.92 -16.19 -5.95
CA LEU A 323 -0.43 -17.52 -5.68
C LEU A 323 -0.97 -18.05 -4.36
N GLN A 324 -1.16 -19.36 -4.28
CA GLN A 324 -1.55 -20.08 -3.08
C GLN A 324 -0.57 -21.23 -2.77
N PRO A 325 -0.38 -21.61 -1.50
CA PRO A 325 0.62 -22.59 -1.08
C PRO A 325 0.20 -24.05 -1.35
N THR A 326 -0.12 -24.36 -2.61
CA THR A 326 -0.67 -25.64 -3.08
C THR A 326 0.30 -26.33 -4.05
N SER A 327 -0.12 -27.40 -4.72
CA SER A 327 0.67 -27.98 -5.82
C SER A 327 0.79 -26.99 -7.00
N SER A 328 1.88 -27.07 -7.74
CA SER A 328 2.18 -26.17 -8.86
C SER A 328 1.09 -26.15 -9.95
N THR A 329 0.29 -27.21 -10.06
CA THR A 329 -0.85 -27.32 -10.98
C THR A 329 -1.98 -26.35 -10.67
N ILE A 330 -2.15 -25.97 -9.40
CA ILE A 330 -3.25 -25.12 -8.92
C ILE A 330 -2.74 -23.94 -8.08
N SER A 331 -1.44 -23.67 -8.06
CA SER A 331 -0.87 -22.57 -7.26
C SER A 331 -1.30 -21.20 -7.77
N ASN A 332 -1.49 -21.05 -9.08
CA ASN A 332 -1.92 -19.79 -9.70
C ASN A 332 -3.45 -19.63 -9.61
N LYS A 333 -3.92 -18.68 -8.79
CA LYS A 333 -5.31 -18.18 -8.85
C LYS A 333 -5.49 -17.11 -9.92
N ILE A 334 -4.48 -16.27 -10.07
CA ILE A 334 -4.36 -15.28 -11.15
C ILE A 334 -2.93 -15.37 -11.67
N TYR A 335 -2.74 -15.36 -12.99
CA TYR A 335 -1.45 -15.15 -13.62
C TYR A 335 -1.62 -14.41 -14.94
N VAL A 336 -0.99 -13.25 -15.07
CA VAL A 336 -1.25 -12.30 -16.15
C VAL A 336 0.06 -11.89 -16.80
N LYS A 337 0.17 -12.15 -18.10
CA LYS A 337 1.37 -11.81 -18.88
C LYS A 337 1.37 -10.35 -19.40
N GLY A 338 0.30 -9.59 -19.14
CA GLY A 338 0.18 -8.19 -19.50
C GLY A 338 -1.16 -7.87 -20.16
N GLY A 339 -1.23 -6.71 -20.83
CA GLY A 339 -2.39 -6.28 -21.61
C GLY A 339 -2.57 -4.76 -21.63
N GLU A 340 -3.24 -4.25 -22.65
CA GLU A 340 -3.46 -2.81 -22.85
C GLU A 340 -4.65 -2.25 -22.04
N ASN A 341 -5.62 -3.11 -21.74
CA ASN A 341 -6.84 -2.70 -21.07
C ASN A 341 -6.58 -2.35 -19.61
N HIS A 342 -7.05 -1.17 -19.19
CA HIS A 342 -7.06 -0.78 -17.79
C HIS A 342 -8.24 -1.46 -17.11
N CYS A 343 -7.97 -2.49 -16.33
CA CYS A 343 -8.99 -3.29 -15.66
C CYS A 343 -8.48 -3.80 -14.32
N ILE A 344 -9.34 -4.55 -13.63
CA ILE A 344 -8.99 -5.31 -12.44
C ILE A 344 -9.16 -6.79 -12.69
N LEU A 345 -8.38 -7.59 -11.98
CA LEU A 345 -8.52 -9.04 -11.95
C LEU A 345 -8.74 -9.46 -10.51
N THR A 346 -9.89 -10.07 -10.25
CA THR A 346 -10.33 -10.38 -8.89
C THR A 346 -10.06 -11.83 -8.53
N ALA A 347 -9.72 -12.07 -7.26
CA ALA A 347 -9.64 -13.40 -6.68
C ALA A 347 -10.23 -13.38 -5.28
N THR A 348 -11.03 -14.39 -4.97
CA THR A 348 -11.48 -14.66 -3.60
C THR A 348 -10.53 -15.67 -2.97
N LEU A 349 -9.94 -15.30 -1.83
CA LEU A 349 -9.02 -16.12 -1.06
C LEU A 349 -9.78 -16.73 0.12
N ASN A 350 -9.54 -18.01 0.41
CA ASN A 350 -10.16 -18.71 1.52
C ASN A 350 -9.19 -18.76 2.70
N ILE A 351 -9.32 -17.77 3.58
CA ILE A 351 -8.44 -17.54 4.72
C ILE A 351 -8.68 -18.59 5.79
N TYR A 352 -9.93 -18.98 5.99
CA TYR A 352 -10.28 -20.08 6.89
C TYR A 352 -9.59 -21.39 6.47
N ALA A 353 -9.73 -21.81 5.20
CA ALA A 353 -9.11 -23.03 4.71
C ALA A 353 -7.57 -23.00 4.77
N LEU A 354 -6.96 -21.83 4.54
CA LEU A 354 -5.52 -21.66 4.72
C LEU A 354 -5.12 -21.89 6.20
N ARG A 355 -5.78 -21.22 7.14
CA ARG A 355 -5.48 -21.32 8.58
C ARG A 355 -5.78 -22.71 9.15
N GLU A 356 -6.86 -23.35 8.70
CA GLU A 356 -7.19 -24.74 9.04
C GLU A 356 -6.09 -25.72 8.60
N ALA A 357 -5.62 -25.59 7.36
CA ALA A 357 -4.52 -26.42 6.86
C ALA A 357 -3.21 -26.14 7.63
N GLN A 358 -2.94 -24.87 7.96
CA GLN A 358 -1.79 -24.46 8.76
C GLN A 358 -1.83 -25.03 10.19
N TYR A 359 -3.02 -25.13 10.79
CA TYR A 359 -3.19 -25.64 12.15
C TYR A 359 -2.95 -27.16 12.25
N ARG A 360 -3.28 -27.91 11.19
CA ARG A 360 -3.15 -29.37 11.18
C ARG A 360 -1.68 -29.81 11.15
N SER A 361 -1.34 -30.77 12.01
CA SER A 361 -0.03 -31.45 11.99
C SER A 361 0.13 -32.41 10.80
N PHE A 362 -0.97 -32.91 10.24
CA PHE A 362 -0.99 -33.80 9.08
C PHE A 362 -2.13 -33.42 8.13
N ARG A 363 -1.91 -33.51 6.82
CA ARG A 363 -2.93 -33.23 5.80
C ARG A 363 -3.94 -34.37 5.73
N ILE A 364 -5.20 -34.00 5.52
CA ILE A 364 -6.26 -34.96 5.14
C ILE A 364 -6.45 -34.92 3.62
N ASP A 365 -7.02 -35.97 3.04
CA ASP A 365 -7.13 -36.12 1.57
C ASP A 365 -7.86 -34.96 0.86
N SER A 366 -8.70 -34.22 1.58
CA SER A 366 -9.41 -33.03 1.07
C SER A 366 -8.58 -31.74 1.07
N ASP A 367 -7.41 -31.72 1.73
CA ASP A 367 -6.57 -30.53 1.83
C ASP A 367 -5.77 -30.32 0.54
N TYR A 368 -6.08 -29.23 -0.17
CA TYR A 368 -5.35 -28.81 -1.37
C TYR A 368 -4.13 -27.93 -1.04
N ILE A 369 -4.09 -27.38 0.17
CA ILE A 369 -2.95 -26.65 0.73
C ILE A 369 -1.89 -27.67 1.14
N LYS A 370 -0.67 -27.51 0.64
CA LYS A 370 0.45 -28.42 0.90
C LYS A 370 0.95 -28.31 2.35
N ASP A 371 1.79 -29.24 2.79
CA ASP A 371 2.33 -29.25 4.16
C ASP A 371 3.03 -27.94 4.56
N ASN A 372 3.00 -27.68 5.87
CA ASN A 372 3.70 -26.58 6.49
C ASN A 372 5.22 -26.73 6.23
N PRO A 373 5.93 -25.64 5.92
CA PRO A 373 7.37 -25.68 5.76
C PRO A 373 8.08 -25.94 7.10
N PRO A 374 9.32 -26.45 7.09
CA PRO A 374 10.13 -26.56 8.29
C PRO A 374 10.26 -25.22 9.03
N GLY A 375 10.13 -25.26 10.36
CA GLY A 375 10.22 -24.05 11.19
C GLY A 375 8.99 -23.14 11.13
N PHE A 376 7.84 -23.64 10.63
CA PHE A 376 6.57 -22.96 10.78
C PHE A 376 6.18 -22.85 12.26
N ASP A 377 5.88 -21.63 12.71
CA ASP A 377 5.54 -21.31 14.09
C ASP A 377 4.02 -21.35 14.30
N TYR A 378 3.56 -22.25 15.16
CA TYR A 378 2.15 -22.43 15.48
C TYR A 378 1.61 -21.36 16.42
N ASP A 379 2.43 -20.84 17.33
CA ASP A 379 1.99 -19.81 18.28
C ASP A 379 1.71 -18.50 17.52
N GLU A 380 2.54 -18.23 16.51
CA GLU A 380 2.34 -17.09 15.60
C GLU A 380 1.07 -17.22 14.76
N LEU A 381 0.66 -18.43 14.36
CA LEU A 381 -0.63 -18.67 13.69
C LEU A 381 -1.79 -18.29 14.61
N LEU A 382 -1.73 -18.70 15.89
CA LEU A 382 -2.78 -18.40 16.87
C LEU A 382 -2.88 -16.90 17.16
N ALA A 383 -1.79 -16.16 17.05
CA ALA A 383 -1.75 -14.72 17.24
C ALA A 383 -2.25 -13.88 16.04
N ARG A 384 -2.51 -14.49 14.87
CA ARG A 384 -3.02 -13.77 13.67
C ARG A 384 -4.47 -13.33 13.79
N GLY A 385 -5.27 -14.07 14.56
CA GLY A 385 -6.68 -13.77 14.79
C GLY A 385 -6.89 -13.05 16.11
N GLY A 386 -7.79 -12.07 16.14
CA GLY A 386 -8.39 -11.63 17.40
C GLY A 386 -9.13 -12.81 18.03
N LYS A 387 -9.06 -12.93 19.36
CA LYS A 387 -9.82 -13.91 20.13
C LYS A 387 -11.32 -13.82 19.90
#